data_AF-A0A0L1IR37-F1
#
_entry.id   AF-A0A0L1IR37-F1
#
_cell.length_a   1.000
_cell.length_b   1.000
_cell.length_c   1.000
_cell.angle_alpha   90.00
_cell.angle_beta   90.00
_cell.angle_gamma   90.00
#
_symmetry.space_group_name_H-M   'P 1'
#
loop_
_entity.id
_entity.type
_entity.pdbx_description
1 polymer ?
#
loop_
_entity_poly.entity_id
_entity_poly.type
_entity_poly.pdbx_seq_one_letter_code
_entity_poly.pdbx_strand_id
1 'polypeptide(L)'
;MPPNKGAAGRKKDAIHFVNARPSSEGERLKIQRLVRAHVGKWISDQTKDRSIESEANSSRDASRENASRTVDLDGDETMLNLYPPSLSCRSSVSSCSPESVSSNNSLTVIQTVPTSAWDAQQTMSVVPTSQLYLDSTEHQYDNEYECDYGHDSQGSSPETSSPPGPIEHIETIGANFIDPFMTYPWRHSPEIANACQAYCTSVLWPTLTPGARRSDVSALNWFPLMMSEPTLMTAITFGSLSHQRVQWLNRWIPDGAFREREQQLLRVCEMETIELINQEMKKPGRAISNAVILSVMCMAHNATDISEERQFRHIPFTAPMRRLQWIDVYGSLRPNLVHVQGLISMINLRGGLEAIDLPGLAPVVSLSDIVTSSAYHTPPVFPFFPLSADRKKVPLQDMLGYTMVDVDRHYGRLRQIGLTTEMMEVFHAMDLYMSIVDAYLKGNQIRTDYSLLADQRNLVQYTLLSLPAASQLPGFSGYHQRHEIIYEACRLAGCIYGSGVVFPLPPQSTPLAKLSGLLKGVLEVPDCLTVWDQPQARVTFLWVLTLGGIAAEGTVDRDWYVVTLMQTARYSHITCWADLRAIVVLLPWYDAACDDAGNNLWLEIERLSARSSNSN
;
A
#
# COMPACT_ATOMS: atom_id res chain seq x y z
N MET A 1 19.75 -60.01 5.15
CA MET A 1 19.14 -58.75 5.66
C MET A 1 18.34 -58.10 4.54
N PRO A 2 17.17 -57.51 4.84
CA PRO A 2 16.08 -57.32 3.89
C PRO A 2 16.27 -56.11 2.95
N PRO A 3 15.53 -56.05 1.83
CA PRO A 3 15.59 -54.95 0.88
C PRO A 3 14.99 -53.67 1.47
N ASN A 4 15.66 -52.56 1.17
CA ASN A 4 15.38 -51.22 1.65
C ASN A 4 13.97 -50.78 1.21
N LYS A 5 13.13 -50.37 2.17
CA LYS A 5 11.78 -49.86 1.91
C LYS A 5 11.89 -48.58 1.06
N GLY A 6 11.21 -48.58 -0.08
CA GLY A 6 11.11 -47.42 -0.95
C GLY A 6 10.65 -46.18 -0.21
N ALA A 7 11.29 -45.05 -0.49
CA ALA A 7 10.88 -43.74 -0.02
C ALA A 7 9.40 -43.53 -0.35
N ALA A 8 8.60 -43.29 0.68
CA ALA A 8 7.21 -42.89 0.53
C ALA A 8 7.17 -41.62 -0.31
N GLY A 9 6.53 -41.70 -1.48
CA GLY A 9 6.34 -40.55 -2.36
C GLY A 9 5.72 -39.40 -1.58
N ARG A 10 6.28 -38.20 -1.74
CA ARG A 10 5.65 -36.94 -1.32
C ARG A 10 4.21 -36.97 -1.82
N LYS A 11 3.23 -37.04 -0.92
CA LYS A 11 1.83 -36.75 -1.26
C LYS A 11 1.83 -35.34 -1.86
N LYS A 12 1.42 -35.21 -3.13
CA LYS A 12 1.09 -33.91 -3.70
C LYS A 12 0.04 -33.29 -2.77
N ASP A 13 0.36 -32.17 -2.14
CA ASP A 13 -0.60 -31.38 -1.40
C ASP A 13 -1.74 -31.02 -2.37
N ALA A 14 -2.89 -31.66 -2.23
CA ALA A 14 -4.05 -31.37 -3.05
C ALA A 14 -4.57 -29.98 -2.66
N ILE A 15 -4.60 -29.04 -3.61
CA ILE A 15 -5.16 -27.70 -3.40
C ILE A 15 -6.65 -27.87 -3.07
N HIS A 16 -7.02 -27.57 -1.82
CA HIS A 16 -8.40 -27.66 -1.35
C HIS A 16 -8.88 -26.26 -0.99
N PHE A 17 -9.89 -25.76 -1.73
CA PHE A 17 -10.53 -24.49 -1.40
C PHE A 17 -11.49 -24.69 -0.24
N VAL A 18 -11.43 -23.77 0.72
CA VAL A 18 -12.12 -23.90 1.99
C VAL A 18 -13.26 -22.88 2.07
N ASN A 19 -14.40 -23.28 2.63
CA ASN A 19 -15.51 -22.38 2.90
C ASN A 19 -15.11 -21.33 3.95
N ALA A 20 -15.30 -20.05 3.66
CA ALA A 20 -15.01 -18.97 4.63
C ALA A 20 -16.04 -18.92 5.77
N ARG A 21 -17.20 -19.58 5.60
CA ARG A 21 -18.32 -19.64 6.55
C ARG A 21 -18.57 -21.08 7.00
N PRO A 22 -17.89 -21.54 8.05
CA PRO A 22 -18.12 -22.87 8.59
C PRO A 22 -19.57 -23.06 9.01
N SER A 23 -20.18 -24.13 8.53
CA SER A 23 -21.54 -24.54 8.87
C SER A 23 -21.64 -25.12 10.30
N SER A 24 -20.50 -25.41 10.94
CA SER A 24 -20.41 -25.91 12.31
C SER A 24 -19.15 -25.40 13.03
N GLU A 25 -19.18 -25.37 14.36
CA GLU A 25 -18.04 -24.95 15.17
C GLU A 25 -16.80 -25.85 14.95
N GLY A 26 -17.01 -27.15 14.73
CA GLY A 26 -15.95 -28.10 14.39
C GLY A 26 -15.29 -27.81 13.03
N GLU A 27 -16.09 -27.42 12.04
CA GLU A 27 -15.58 -26.96 10.75
C GLU A 27 -14.78 -25.65 10.92
N ARG A 28 -15.27 -24.70 11.73
CA ARG A 28 -14.58 -23.44 12.02
C ARG A 28 -13.18 -23.66 12.57
N LEU A 29 -13.06 -24.53 13.57
CA LEU A 29 -11.78 -24.85 14.20
C LEU A 29 -10.83 -25.55 13.22
N LYS A 30 -11.34 -26.42 12.35
CA LYS A 30 -10.54 -27.10 11.31
C LYS A 30 -10.01 -26.09 10.29
N ILE A 31 -10.85 -25.17 9.83
CA ILE A 31 -10.49 -24.11 8.89
C ILE A 31 -9.45 -23.17 9.51
N GLN A 32 -9.67 -22.70 10.74
CA GLN A 32 -8.72 -21.82 11.43
C GLN A 32 -7.34 -22.47 11.61
N ARG A 33 -7.29 -23.76 11.93
CA ARG A 33 -6.01 -24.50 12.03
C ARG A 33 -5.32 -24.61 10.67
N LEU A 34 -6.08 -24.94 9.62
CA LEU A 34 -5.58 -25.01 8.24
C LEU A 34 -5.01 -23.67 7.77
N VAL A 35 -5.74 -22.57 7.98
CA VAL A 35 -5.34 -21.21 7.65
C VAL A 35 -4.09 -20.81 8.42
N ARG A 36 -4.06 -20.97 9.76
CA ARG A 36 -2.86 -20.61 10.55
C ARG A 36 -1.61 -21.37 10.12
N ALA A 37 -1.73 -22.68 9.91
CA ALA A 37 -0.61 -23.50 9.45
C ALA A 37 -0.14 -23.09 8.05
N HIS A 38 -1.08 -22.83 7.14
CA HIS A 38 -0.73 -22.41 5.77
C HIS A 38 -0.14 -21.01 5.71
N VAL A 39 -0.67 -20.05 6.45
CA VAL A 39 -0.16 -18.66 6.48
C VAL A 39 1.26 -18.62 7.04
N GLY A 40 1.51 -19.33 8.15
CA GLY A 40 2.87 -19.43 8.70
C GLY A 40 3.85 -20.07 7.73
N LYS A 41 3.44 -21.16 7.06
CA LYS A 41 4.25 -21.82 6.02
C LYS A 41 4.50 -20.89 4.82
N TRP A 42 3.49 -20.20 4.33
CA TRP A 42 3.60 -19.30 3.18
C TRP A 42 4.58 -18.16 3.43
N ILE A 43 4.46 -17.48 4.59
CA ILE A 43 5.41 -16.42 4.97
C ILE A 43 6.83 -17.00 5.03
N SER A 44 6.99 -18.19 5.61
CA SER A 44 8.30 -18.86 5.68
C SER A 44 8.86 -19.24 4.30
N ASP A 45 8.03 -19.78 3.42
CA ASP A 45 8.44 -20.20 2.07
C ASP A 45 8.86 -18.97 1.24
N GLN A 46 8.11 -17.87 1.32
CA GLN A 46 8.46 -16.59 0.68
C GLN A 46 9.81 -16.04 1.17
N THR A 47 10.11 -16.17 2.46
CA THR A 47 11.42 -15.75 3.00
C THR A 47 12.56 -16.68 2.58
N LYS A 48 12.29 -17.98 2.37
CA LYS A 48 13.31 -19.01 2.10
C LYS A 48 13.67 -19.13 0.62
N ASP A 49 12.71 -19.03 -0.29
CA ASP A 49 13.00 -19.08 -1.73
C ASP A 49 13.96 -17.94 -2.13
N ARG A 50 13.89 -16.80 -1.44
CA ARG A 50 14.83 -15.68 -1.62
C ARG A 50 16.24 -15.92 -1.10
N SER A 51 16.42 -16.62 0.02
CA SER A 51 17.78 -16.97 0.50
C SER A 51 18.47 -17.94 -0.47
N ILE A 52 17.70 -18.77 -1.18
CA ILE A 52 18.23 -19.71 -2.17
C ILE A 52 18.57 -18.99 -3.47
N GLU A 53 17.75 -18.03 -3.92
CA GLU A 53 18.07 -17.21 -5.11
C GLU A 53 19.28 -16.30 -4.89
N SER A 54 19.48 -15.76 -3.68
CA SER A 54 20.69 -15.00 -3.35
C SER A 54 21.95 -15.86 -3.31
N GLU A 55 21.87 -17.11 -2.83
CA GLU A 55 22.95 -18.11 -2.90
C GLU A 55 23.23 -18.60 -4.34
N ALA A 56 22.20 -18.71 -5.18
CA ALA A 56 22.34 -19.10 -6.58
C ALA A 56 22.99 -17.98 -7.44
N ASN A 57 22.79 -16.72 -7.07
CA ASN A 57 23.47 -15.59 -7.72
C ASN A 57 24.89 -15.38 -7.20
N SER A 58 25.16 -15.60 -5.91
CA SER A 58 26.53 -15.52 -5.37
C SER A 58 27.44 -16.65 -5.90
N SER A 59 26.88 -17.84 -6.17
CA SER A 59 27.61 -18.96 -6.77
C SER A 59 27.90 -18.80 -8.27
N ARG A 60 27.22 -17.89 -8.97
CA ARG A 60 27.53 -17.56 -10.38
C ARG A 60 28.71 -16.58 -10.50
N ASP A 61 28.86 -15.63 -9.58
CA ASP A 61 29.98 -14.69 -9.58
C ASP A 61 31.28 -15.27 -8.97
N ALA A 62 31.21 -16.32 -8.15
CA ALA A 62 32.39 -16.93 -7.53
C ALA A 62 33.20 -17.88 -8.44
N SER A 63 32.81 -18.08 -9.69
CA SER A 63 33.46 -19.07 -10.59
C SER A 63 34.65 -18.50 -11.42
N ARG A 64 35.16 -17.33 -11.05
CA ARG A 64 36.44 -16.80 -11.54
C ARG A 64 37.19 -16.04 -10.44
N GLU A 65 37.77 -16.76 -9.49
CA GLU A 65 39.09 -16.41 -8.94
C GLU A 65 39.64 -17.51 -8.01
N ASN A 66 40.85 -17.94 -8.36
CA ASN A 66 41.87 -18.57 -7.53
C ASN A 66 41.65 -19.95 -6.89
N ALA A 67 42.32 -20.90 -7.53
CA ALA A 67 42.94 -22.07 -6.91
C ALA A 67 43.93 -21.70 -5.78
N SER A 68 44.10 -22.67 -4.88
CA SER A 68 45.12 -22.82 -3.83
C SER A 68 44.84 -22.18 -2.46
N ARG A 69 44.35 -22.98 -1.51
CA ARG A 69 45.15 -23.57 -0.42
C ARG A 69 44.26 -24.37 0.54
N THR A 70 44.64 -25.62 0.74
CA THR A 70 44.17 -26.55 1.77
C THR A 70 44.74 -26.18 3.13
N VAL A 71 43.89 -26.07 4.16
CA VAL A 71 44.23 -26.38 5.56
C VAL A 71 42.96 -26.90 6.24
N ASP A 72 43.00 -28.18 6.64
CA ASP A 72 42.08 -28.81 7.57
C ASP A 72 42.22 -28.18 8.96
N LEU A 73 41.12 -28.02 9.70
CA LEU A 73 41.07 -28.26 11.15
C LEU A 73 39.61 -28.43 11.62
N ASP A 74 39.48 -29.45 12.47
CA ASP A 74 38.30 -30.14 13.00
C ASP A 74 37.67 -29.38 14.19
N GLY A 75 36.39 -29.66 14.49
CA GLY A 75 35.87 -29.61 15.88
C GLY A 75 34.71 -28.67 16.25
N ASP A 76 33.58 -29.31 16.57
CA ASP A 76 32.50 -28.94 17.51
C ASP A 76 31.34 -28.00 17.08
N GLU A 77 30.26 -28.67 16.66
CA GLU A 77 28.88 -28.18 16.65
C GLU A 77 28.34 -27.99 18.08
N THR A 78 27.79 -26.81 18.38
CA THR A 78 26.80 -26.64 19.46
C THR A 78 25.61 -25.80 19.01
N MET A 79 24.47 -26.47 18.94
CA MET A 79 23.14 -25.93 18.66
C MET A 79 22.71 -24.90 19.72
N LEU A 80 22.45 -23.66 19.31
CA LEU A 80 21.87 -22.63 20.17
C LEU A 80 20.41 -22.36 19.82
N ASN A 81 19.58 -22.55 20.84
CA ASN A 81 18.14 -22.40 20.89
C ASN A 81 17.68 -20.97 20.59
N LEU A 82 16.79 -20.83 19.61
CA LEU A 82 16.02 -19.61 19.34
C LEU A 82 14.64 -19.74 19.99
N TYR A 83 14.39 -19.14 21.16
CA TYR A 83 13.07 -18.62 21.60
C TYR A 83 13.24 -17.72 22.85
N PRO A 84 12.64 -16.50 22.88
CA PRO A 84 12.60 -15.68 24.08
C PRO A 84 11.45 -16.11 25.02
N PRO A 85 11.64 -16.09 26.35
CA PRO A 85 10.58 -16.44 27.29
C PRO A 85 9.65 -15.25 27.57
N SER A 86 8.36 -15.57 27.62
CA SER A 86 7.28 -14.73 28.13
C SER A 86 7.49 -14.37 29.60
N LEU A 87 7.44 -13.08 29.94
CA LEU A 87 7.39 -12.63 31.34
C LEU A 87 6.01 -12.09 31.68
N SER A 88 5.37 -12.81 32.61
CA SER A 88 4.14 -12.48 33.29
C SER A 88 4.43 -11.53 34.47
N CYS A 89 3.59 -10.51 34.60
CA CYS A 89 3.58 -9.57 35.72
C CYS A 89 3.32 -10.28 37.05
N ARG A 90 4.18 -10.04 38.04
CA ARG A 90 3.81 -10.07 39.46
C ARG A 90 4.46 -8.91 40.21
N SER A 91 3.59 -8.17 40.88
CA SER A 91 3.86 -7.11 41.83
C SER A 91 4.48 -7.61 43.13
N SER A 92 5.46 -6.89 43.67
CA SER A 92 5.69 -6.81 45.12
C SER A 92 6.46 -5.52 45.49
N VAL A 93 6.03 -4.99 46.63
CA VAL A 93 6.23 -3.65 47.22
C VAL A 93 7.52 -3.59 48.05
N SER A 94 7.96 -2.35 48.38
CA SER A 94 8.83 -1.93 49.51
C SER A 94 10.33 -1.80 49.16
N SER A 95 11.11 -0.79 49.59
CA SER A 95 10.95 0.47 50.34
C SER A 95 12.33 1.15 50.50
N CYS A 96 12.34 2.48 50.62
CA CYS A 96 13.34 3.35 51.29
C CYS A 96 14.67 3.74 50.59
N SER A 97 14.68 5.03 50.22
CA SER A 97 15.68 6.12 50.13
C SER A 97 16.97 6.06 51.02
N PRO A 98 17.80 7.12 51.06
CA PRO A 98 18.50 7.88 50.00
C PRO A 98 20.00 8.08 50.36
N GLU A 99 20.84 8.65 49.47
CA GLU A 99 21.85 9.66 49.86
C GLU A 99 22.55 10.30 48.65
N SER A 100 22.64 11.63 48.74
CA SER A 100 23.37 12.60 47.92
C SER A 100 24.88 12.55 48.12
N VAL A 101 25.67 13.05 47.15
CA VAL A 101 26.64 14.17 47.33
C VAL A 101 27.31 14.52 45.99
N SER A 102 27.33 15.83 45.75
CA SER A 102 28.02 16.66 44.76
C SER A 102 29.55 16.53 44.71
N SER A 103 30.18 16.73 43.54
CA SER A 103 31.37 17.58 43.43
C SER A 103 31.66 18.05 42.00
N ASN A 104 32.01 19.33 41.91
CA ASN A 104 32.46 20.10 40.75
C ASN A 104 33.80 19.61 40.17
N ASN A 105 34.07 19.97 38.90
CA ASN A 105 35.26 20.77 38.59
C ASN A 105 35.17 21.44 37.22
N SER A 106 35.24 22.77 37.26
CA SER A 106 35.52 23.67 36.15
C SER A 106 36.98 23.57 35.71
N LEU A 107 37.30 23.92 34.46
CA LEU A 107 38.49 24.72 34.14
C LEU A 107 38.38 25.40 32.77
N THR A 108 38.69 26.69 32.83
CA THR A 108 38.73 27.77 31.84
C THR A 108 39.84 27.65 30.79
N VAL A 109 39.64 28.23 29.59
CA VAL A 109 40.72 28.78 28.74
C VAL A 109 40.30 30.14 28.16
N ILE A 110 41.28 31.05 28.15
CA ILE A 110 41.26 32.49 27.88
C ILE A 110 41.84 32.79 26.48
N GLN A 111 41.26 33.79 25.80
CA GLN A 111 41.78 34.71 24.74
C GLN A 111 42.54 34.19 23.50
N THR A 112 42.16 34.66 22.30
CA THR A 112 42.71 35.89 21.66
C THR A 112 42.17 36.09 20.23
N VAL A 113 42.03 37.37 19.87
CA VAL A 113 41.58 37.96 18.59
C VAL A 113 42.81 38.44 17.80
N PRO A 114 42.75 38.54 16.45
CA PRO A 114 42.80 39.85 15.77
C PRO A 114 41.75 39.95 14.62
N THR A 115 40.87 40.98 14.53
CA THR A 115 40.98 42.27 13.76
C THR A 115 41.65 42.15 12.38
N SER A 116 41.18 42.72 11.25
CA SER A 116 40.08 43.64 10.89
C SER A 116 40.16 43.97 9.37
N ALA A 117 39.02 44.16 8.67
CA ALA A 117 38.76 45.11 7.55
C ALA A 117 37.36 44.77 6.95
N TRP A 118 36.25 45.51 7.19
CA TRP A 118 35.81 46.81 6.62
C TRP A 118 35.82 46.84 5.08
N ASP A 119 34.78 47.24 4.34
CA ASP A 119 33.37 47.53 4.62
C ASP A 119 32.65 47.77 3.26
N ALA A 120 31.31 47.86 3.31
CA ALA A 120 30.40 48.58 2.40
C ALA A 120 29.42 47.79 1.48
N GLN A 121 28.19 47.65 2.02
CA GLN A 121 26.89 48.12 1.49
C GLN A 121 26.26 47.36 0.29
N GLN A 122 24.96 47.02 0.28
CA GLN A 122 23.81 47.77 0.77
C GLN A 122 22.57 46.86 1.03
N THR A 123 21.85 47.23 2.09
CA THR A 123 20.60 46.72 2.68
C THR A 123 19.32 46.99 1.87
N MET A 124 18.27 46.20 2.07
CA MET A 124 17.01 46.62 2.74
C MET A 124 16.08 45.42 3.04
N SER A 125 15.66 45.34 4.29
CA SER A 125 14.65 44.46 4.89
C SER A 125 13.36 45.27 5.08
N VAL A 126 12.17 44.69 4.87
CA VAL A 126 10.96 44.92 5.70
C VAL A 126 9.99 43.73 5.54
N VAL A 127 9.51 43.20 6.66
CA VAL A 127 8.31 42.35 6.84
C VAL A 127 7.33 43.13 7.77
N PRO A 128 6.11 42.66 8.09
CA PRO A 128 4.81 42.91 7.44
C PRO A 128 3.79 43.61 8.36
N THR A 129 2.59 43.97 7.85
CA THR A 129 1.39 44.08 8.70
C THR A 129 0.09 43.74 7.97
N SER A 130 -0.73 42.92 8.63
CA SER A 130 -2.11 42.51 8.35
C SER A 130 -3.12 43.67 8.34
N GLN A 131 -4.25 43.54 7.62
CA GLN A 131 -5.62 43.51 8.17
C GLN A 131 -6.74 43.56 7.09
N LEU A 132 -7.79 42.80 7.42
CA LEU A 132 -9.20 42.74 6.98
C LEU A 132 -9.80 44.00 6.33
N TYR A 133 -10.65 43.82 5.31
CA TYR A 133 -12.11 44.11 5.35
C TYR A 133 -12.81 43.82 4.00
N LEU A 134 -14.08 43.39 4.10
CA LEU A 134 -15.11 43.32 3.05
C LEU A 134 -15.27 44.67 2.30
N ASP A 135 -15.61 44.67 1.01
CA ASP A 135 -17.01 44.82 0.55
C ASP A 135 -17.14 44.74 -0.99
N SER A 136 -18.34 44.31 -1.35
CA SER A 136 -19.07 44.18 -2.61
C SER A 136 -18.75 45.15 -3.76
N THR A 137 -18.87 44.66 -5.00
CA THR A 137 -19.43 45.45 -6.11
C THR A 137 -19.95 44.54 -7.22
N GLU A 138 -21.25 44.67 -7.45
CA GLU A 138 -22.00 44.13 -8.58
C GLU A 138 -21.53 44.77 -9.90
N HIS A 139 -21.44 43.99 -10.97
CA HIS A 139 -21.62 44.49 -12.32
C HIS A 139 -22.48 43.53 -13.14
N GLN A 140 -23.73 43.97 -13.28
CA GLN A 140 -24.78 43.51 -14.17
C GLN A 140 -24.46 43.89 -15.61
N TYR A 141 -24.67 42.97 -16.56
CA TYR A 141 -24.98 43.29 -17.95
C TYR A 141 -26.17 42.43 -18.39
N ASP A 142 -27.27 43.12 -18.68
CA ASP A 142 -28.54 42.64 -19.18
C ASP A 142 -28.49 42.25 -20.67
N ASN A 143 -29.36 41.30 -21.05
CA ASN A 143 -30.32 41.35 -22.18
C ASN A 143 -30.65 39.91 -22.61
N GLU A 144 -31.79 39.37 -22.18
CA GLU A 144 -33.11 39.48 -22.83
C GLU A 144 -33.24 38.59 -24.08
N TYR A 145 -33.97 37.48 -23.95
CA TYR A 145 -35.02 37.08 -24.88
C TYR A 145 -36.12 36.34 -24.12
N GLU A 146 -37.34 36.83 -24.31
CA GLU A 146 -38.60 36.54 -23.64
C GLU A 146 -39.45 35.53 -24.46
N CYS A 147 -40.24 34.69 -23.78
CA CYS A 147 -41.54 34.08 -24.16
C CYS A 147 -41.77 32.77 -23.37
N ASP A 148 -42.95 32.30 -22.99
CA ASP A 148 -44.23 32.89 -22.54
C ASP A 148 -45.05 31.72 -21.90
N TYR A 149 -45.86 32.05 -20.88
CA TYR A 149 -46.84 31.29 -20.06
C TYR A 149 -46.96 29.74 -19.97
N GLY A 150 -47.17 29.27 -18.72
CA GLY A 150 -47.91 28.04 -18.43
C GLY A 150 -47.89 27.55 -16.96
N HIS A 151 -48.83 28.05 -16.16
CA HIS A 151 -49.21 27.68 -14.78
C HIS A 151 -49.18 26.17 -14.42
N ASP A 152 -48.59 25.77 -13.27
CA ASP A 152 -49.36 25.38 -12.07
C ASP A 152 -48.53 24.83 -10.87
N SER A 153 -48.75 25.48 -9.71
CA SER A 153 -49.02 24.92 -8.38
C SER A 153 -47.99 24.10 -7.58
N GLN A 154 -47.34 24.83 -6.64
CA GLN A 154 -47.14 24.56 -5.20
C GLN A 154 -46.70 23.18 -4.68
N GLY A 155 -45.53 23.17 -4.03
CA GLY A 155 -45.13 22.18 -3.02
C GLY A 155 -43.72 22.47 -2.46
N SER A 156 -43.64 23.30 -1.43
CA SER A 156 -42.40 23.81 -0.81
C SER A 156 -41.83 22.93 0.31
N SER A 157 -40.50 22.71 0.33
CA SER A 157 -39.52 22.91 1.45
C SER A 157 -38.35 21.88 1.40
N PRO A 158 -37.23 22.10 2.12
CA PRO A 158 -36.04 22.81 1.67
C PRO A 158 -34.85 21.84 1.41
N GLU A 159 -34.16 22.02 0.29
CA GLU A 159 -32.98 21.22 -0.04
C GLU A 159 -31.76 21.64 0.79
N THR A 160 -31.10 20.62 1.35
CA THR A 160 -29.79 20.71 1.98
C THR A 160 -28.74 20.66 0.86
N SER A 161 -27.89 21.67 0.82
CA SER A 161 -26.82 21.86 -0.16
C SER A 161 -25.76 20.76 -0.06
N SER A 162 -25.75 19.86 -1.05
CA SER A 162 -24.60 19.00 -1.37
C SER A 162 -23.84 19.60 -2.56
N PRO A 163 -22.51 19.49 -2.63
CA PRO A 163 -21.72 20.10 -3.70
C PRO A 163 -22.01 19.42 -5.07
N PRO A 164 -21.95 20.15 -6.19
CA PRO A 164 -22.28 19.62 -7.51
C PRO A 164 -21.18 18.67 -7.96
N GLY A 165 -21.55 17.40 -8.18
CA GLY A 165 -20.71 16.46 -8.92
C GLY A 165 -20.61 16.87 -10.39
N PRO A 166 -19.60 16.38 -11.14
CA PRO A 166 -19.44 16.73 -12.54
C PRO A 166 -20.65 16.25 -13.35
N ILE A 167 -21.42 17.21 -13.85
CA ILE A 167 -22.51 17.02 -14.78
C ILE A 167 -21.89 16.79 -16.15
N GLU A 168 -21.85 15.53 -16.58
CA GLU A 168 -21.81 15.13 -18.00
C GLU A 168 -22.17 13.64 -18.10
N HIS A 169 -23.40 13.30 -17.72
CA HIS A 169 -24.01 12.04 -18.15
C HIS A 169 -24.46 12.21 -19.60
N ILE A 170 -23.61 11.78 -20.55
CA ILE A 170 -24.12 11.40 -21.86
C ILE A 170 -24.96 10.15 -21.62
N GLU A 171 -26.29 10.31 -21.65
CA GLU A 171 -27.24 9.20 -21.75
C GLU A 171 -26.82 8.33 -22.93
N THR A 172 -26.09 7.26 -22.62
CA THR A 172 -25.77 6.25 -23.62
C THR A 172 -27.04 5.43 -23.79
N ILE A 173 -27.95 5.91 -24.65
CA ILE A 173 -29.09 5.14 -25.13
C ILE A 173 -28.51 3.95 -25.91
N GLY A 174 -28.31 2.82 -25.22
CA GLY A 174 -27.84 1.58 -25.83
C GLY A 174 -26.97 0.71 -24.92
N ALA A 175 -27.54 0.14 -23.85
CA ALA A 175 -26.96 -1.03 -23.17
C ALA A 175 -27.92 -1.82 -22.27
N ASN A 176 -29.25 -1.73 -22.44
CA ASN A 176 -30.16 -2.73 -21.87
C ASN A 176 -30.10 -3.99 -22.75
N PHE A 177 -28.96 -4.67 -22.72
CA PHE A 177 -28.73 -5.92 -23.45
C PHE A 177 -29.41 -7.07 -22.68
N ILE A 178 -30.74 -7.05 -22.67
CA ILE A 178 -31.55 -8.18 -22.22
C ILE A 178 -31.26 -9.31 -23.20
N ASP A 179 -30.65 -10.43 -22.77
CA ASP A 179 -30.59 -11.65 -23.60
C ASP A 179 -32.03 -12.06 -23.96
N PRO A 180 -32.48 -11.89 -25.22
CA PRO A 180 -33.86 -12.19 -25.59
C PRO A 180 -34.17 -13.69 -25.51
N PHE A 181 -33.16 -14.54 -25.38
CA PHE A 181 -33.30 -16.00 -25.31
C PHE A 181 -33.19 -16.57 -23.89
N MET A 182 -32.85 -15.74 -22.89
CA MET A 182 -32.75 -16.14 -21.48
C MET A 182 -31.86 -17.38 -21.26
N THR A 183 -30.83 -17.53 -22.07
CA THR A 183 -29.92 -18.68 -22.07
C THR A 183 -28.72 -18.42 -21.16
N TYR A 184 -28.98 -18.25 -19.87
CA TYR A 184 -27.92 -18.10 -18.88
C TYR A 184 -27.43 -19.48 -18.41
N PRO A 185 -26.10 -19.68 -18.25
CA PRO A 185 -25.53 -20.91 -17.70
C PRO A 185 -25.78 -21.06 -16.18
N TRP A 186 -26.73 -20.30 -15.62
CA TRP A 186 -26.89 -20.06 -14.19
C TRP A 186 -28.31 -20.35 -13.71
N ARG A 187 -28.45 -20.86 -12.49
CA ARG A 187 -29.72 -21.37 -11.94
C ARG A 187 -30.62 -20.30 -11.34
N HIS A 188 -30.12 -19.06 -11.23
CA HIS A 188 -30.82 -17.94 -10.61
C HIS A 188 -31.55 -17.10 -11.64
N SER A 189 -32.35 -16.14 -11.17
CA SER A 189 -33.26 -15.40 -12.03
C SER A 189 -32.52 -14.54 -13.06
N PRO A 190 -33.05 -14.41 -14.30
CA PRO A 190 -32.42 -13.60 -15.34
C PRO A 190 -32.22 -12.14 -14.96
N GLU A 191 -33.06 -11.59 -14.08
CA GLU A 191 -32.91 -10.21 -13.61
C GLU A 191 -31.59 -9.99 -12.87
N ILE A 192 -31.16 -10.99 -12.08
CA ILE A 192 -29.90 -10.91 -11.33
C ILE A 192 -28.71 -10.99 -12.28
N ALA A 193 -28.76 -11.88 -13.26
CA ALA A 193 -27.71 -11.99 -14.28
C ALA A 193 -27.57 -10.69 -15.09
N ASN A 194 -28.70 -10.12 -15.53
CA ASN A 194 -28.74 -8.83 -16.24
C ASN A 194 -28.19 -7.68 -15.38
N ALA A 195 -28.59 -7.60 -14.09
CA ALA A 195 -28.11 -6.56 -13.19
C ALA A 195 -26.59 -6.68 -12.93
N CYS A 196 -26.10 -7.90 -12.73
CA CYS A 196 -24.67 -8.18 -12.57
C CYS A 196 -23.89 -7.79 -13.82
N GLN A 197 -24.37 -8.19 -15.00
CA GLN A 197 -23.79 -7.82 -16.29
C GLN A 197 -23.70 -6.30 -16.43
N ALA A 198 -24.84 -5.61 -16.32
CA ALA A 198 -24.90 -4.16 -16.50
C ALA A 198 -23.91 -3.46 -15.58
N TYR A 199 -23.85 -3.87 -14.31
CA TYR A 199 -22.91 -3.33 -13.34
C TYR A 199 -21.45 -3.63 -13.68
N CYS A 200 -21.13 -4.86 -14.11
CA CYS A 200 -19.76 -5.24 -14.45
C CYS A 200 -19.23 -4.47 -15.66
N THR A 201 -20.04 -4.33 -16.71
CA THR A 201 -19.64 -3.67 -17.96
C THR A 201 -19.64 -2.16 -17.87
N SER A 202 -20.47 -1.54 -17.02
CA SER A 202 -20.57 -0.08 -16.90
C SER A 202 -19.75 0.52 -15.74
N VAL A 203 -19.52 -0.24 -14.66
CA VAL A 203 -18.88 0.28 -13.44
C VAL A 203 -17.61 -0.50 -13.10
N LEU A 204 -17.70 -1.82 -12.91
CA LEU A 204 -16.62 -2.60 -12.31
C LEU A 204 -15.37 -2.64 -13.20
N TRP A 205 -15.50 -3.23 -14.39
CA TRP A 205 -14.37 -3.53 -15.25
C TRP A 205 -13.74 -2.31 -15.93
N PRO A 206 -14.50 -1.30 -16.41
CA PRO A 206 -13.90 -0.12 -17.02
C PRO A 206 -12.95 0.63 -16.08
N THR A 207 -13.25 0.66 -14.78
CA THR A 207 -12.41 1.34 -13.79
C THR A 207 -11.32 0.44 -13.21
N LEU A 208 -11.54 -0.89 -13.11
CA LEU A 208 -10.52 -1.85 -12.68
C LEU A 208 -9.38 -1.97 -13.71
N THR A 209 -9.75 -2.08 -14.99
CA THR A 209 -8.83 -2.13 -16.12
C THR A 209 -9.12 -0.95 -17.05
N PRO A 210 -8.71 0.27 -16.65
CA PRO A 210 -8.88 1.43 -17.50
C PRO A 210 -8.10 1.21 -18.79
N GLY A 211 -8.82 1.25 -19.92
CA GLY A 211 -8.24 1.12 -21.25
C GLY A 211 -7.88 2.48 -21.83
N ALA A 212 -6.83 2.52 -22.65
CA ALA A 212 -6.53 3.68 -23.50
C ALA A 212 -7.46 3.73 -24.74
N ARG A 213 -8.02 2.58 -25.16
CA ARG A 213 -8.96 2.44 -26.29
C ARG A 213 -10.15 1.53 -25.91
N ARG A 214 -11.29 1.73 -26.60
CA ARG A 214 -12.52 0.93 -26.43
C ARG A 214 -12.33 -0.58 -26.67
N SER A 215 -11.31 -0.98 -27.42
CA SER A 215 -10.96 -2.39 -27.72
C SER A 215 -10.24 -3.11 -26.58
N ASP A 216 -9.67 -2.38 -25.63
CA ASP A 216 -8.72 -2.92 -24.66
C ASP A 216 -9.39 -3.31 -23.33
N VAL A 217 -10.71 -3.15 -23.26
CA VAL A 217 -11.48 -3.35 -22.03
C VAL A 217 -11.67 -4.84 -21.80
N SER A 218 -11.23 -5.32 -20.63
CA SER A 218 -11.50 -6.67 -20.11
C SER A 218 -12.95 -7.12 -20.30
N ALA A 219 -13.90 -6.18 -20.27
CA ALA A 219 -15.32 -6.39 -20.53
C ALA A 219 -15.61 -7.13 -21.85
N LEU A 220 -14.87 -6.85 -22.94
CA LEU A 220 -15.09 -7.50 -24.24
C LEU A 220 -14.68 -8.98 -24.25
N ASN A 221 -13.75 -9.36 -23.36
CA ASN A 221 -13.22 -10.72 -23.30
C ASN A 221 -13.83 -11.53 -22.14
N TRP A 222 -14.09 -10.88 -21.01
CA TRP A 222 -14.61 -11.53 -19.82
C TRP A 222 -16.11 -11.76 -19.91
N PHE A 223 -16.86 -10.87 -20.59
CA PHE A 223 -18.30 -11.03 -20.72
C PHE A 223 -18.70 -12.29 -21.51
N PRO A 224 -18.19 -12.56 -22.72
CA PRO A 224 -18.54 -13.79 -23.44
C PRO A 224 -18.13 -15.04 -22.65
N LEU A 225 -16.97 -15.01 -21.99
CA LEU A 225 -16.49 -16.12 -21.17
C LEU A 225 -17.41 -16.38 -19.98
N MET A 226 -17.80 -15.34 -19.25
CA MET A 226 -18.78 -15.38 -18.16
C MET A 226 -20.09 -16.02 -18.61
N MET A 227 -20.61 -15.61 -19.78
CA MET A 227 -21.86 -16.13 -20.34
C MET A 227 -21.77 -17.59 -20.80
N SER A 228 -20.56 -18.12 -21.01
CA SER A 228 -20.33 -19.51 -21.42
C SER A 228 -19.98 -20.46 -20.27
N GLU A 229 -19.54 -19.95 -19.12
CA GLU A 229 -18.94 -20.73 -18.03
C GLU A 229 -19.72 -20.52 -16.72
N PRO A 230 -20.53 -21.51 -16.27
CA PRO A 230 -21.34 -21.40 -15.05
C PRO A 230 -20.53 -20.98 -13.81
N THR A 231 -19.35 -21.60 -13.62
CA THR A 231 -18.45 -21.31 -12.50
C THR A 231 -17.96 -19.86 -12.50
N LEU A 232 -17.73 -19.31 -13.70
CA LEU A 232 -17.27 -17.93 -13.84
C LEU A 232 -18.42 -16.94 -13.65
N MET A 233 -19.61 -17.24 -14.17
CA MET A 233 -20.81 -16.44 -13.94
C MET A 233 -21.10 -16.25 -12.45
N THR A 234 -21.13 -17.35 -11.68
CA THR A 234 -21.37 -17.28 -10.23
C THR A 234 -20.25 -16.51 -9.51
N ALA A 235 -18.99 -16.74 -9.89
CA ALA A 235 -17.83 -16.08 -9.26
C ALA A 235 -17.80 -14.57 -9.51
N ILE A 236 -18.09 -14.12 -10.74
CA ILE A 236 -18.16 -12.70 -11.05
C ILE A 236 -19.36 -12.05 -10.36
N THR A 237 -20.49 -12.75 -10.26
CA THR A 237 -21.64 -12.26 -9.49
C THR A 237 -21.32 -12.10 -8.02
N PHE A 238 -20.60 -13.06 -7.42
CA PHE A 238 -20.06 -12.90 -6.09
C PHE A 238 -19.12 -11.69 -5.96
N GLY A 239 -18.20 -11.52 -6.91
CA GLY A 239 -17.26 -10.40 -6.94
C GLY A 239 -17.94 -9.04 -7.09
N SER A 240 -18.95 -8.94 -7.96
CA SER A 240 -19.70 -7.70 -8.20
C SER A 240 -20.53 -7.30 -6.98
N LEU A 241 -21.21 -8.26 -6.33
CA LEU A 241 -21.93 -8.03 -5.08
C LEU A 241 -20.99 -7.64 -3.94
N SER A 242 -19.80 -8.26 -3.87
CA SER A 242 -18.77 -7.90 -2.88
C SER A 242 -18.30 -6.46 -3.07
N HIS A 243 -18.04 -6.08 -4.32
CA HIS A 243 -17.66 -4.71 -4.67
C HIS A 243 -18.77 -3.69 -4.34
N GLN A 244 -20.03 -3.98 -4.70
CA GLN A 244 -21.18 -3.14 -4.36
C GLN A 244 -21.35 -2.99 -2.84
N ARG A 245 -21.20 -4.08 -2.08
CA ARG A 245 -21.29 -4.04 -0.62
C ARG A 245 -20.23 -3.12 -0.02
N VAL A 246 -18.99 -3.16 -0.50
CA VAL A 246 -17.94 -2.28 0.01
C VAL A 246 -18.21 -0.82 -0.37
N GLN A 247 -18.67 -0.55 -1.60
CA GLN A 247 -19.07 0.80 -1.97
C GLN A 247 -20.18 1.33 -1.05
N TRP A 248 -21.14 0.48 -0.67
CA TRP A 248 -22.18 0.83 0.30
C TRP A 248 -21.60 1.08 1.69
N LEU A 249 -20.74 0.19 2.20
CA LEU A 249 -20.10 0.36 3.51
C LEU A 249 -19.23 1.63 3.58
N ASN A 250 -18.57 1.99 2.48
CA ASN A 250 -17.77 3.19 2.36
C ASN A 250 -18.60 4.44 2.02
N ARG A 251 -19.93 4.33 1.97
CA ARG A 251 -20.89 5.42 1.65
C ARG A 251 -20.67 6.07 0.28
N TRP A 252 -20.10 5.34 -0.67
CA TRP A 252 -20.00 5.76 -2.07
C TRP A 252 -21.31 5.61 -2.83
N ILE A 253 -22.22 4.76 -2.34
CA ILE A 253 -23.58 4.62 -2.86
C ILE A 253 -24.60 4.84 -1.72
N PRO A 254 -25.84 5.29 -2.05
CA PRO A 254 -26.82 5.69 -1.04
C PRO A 254 -27.16 4.60 -0.02
N ASP A 255 -27.60 5.02 1.17
CA ASP A 255 -28.12 4.12 2.19
C ASP A 255 -29.33 3.33 1.66
N GLY A 256 -29.37 2.03 1.96
CA GLY A 256 -30.40 1.13 1.44
C GLY A 256 -30.22 0.68 -0.02
N ALA A 257 -29.11 1.06 -0.69
CA ALA A 257 -28.76 0.56 -2.02
C ALA A 257 -28.32 -0.91 -2.01
N PHE A 258 -27.82 -1.42 -0.87
CA PHE A 258 -27.45 -2.83 -0.70
C PHE A 258 -28.29 -3.46 0.43
N ARG A 259 -29.33 -4.22 0.08
CA ARG A 259 -30.35 -4.70 1.02
C ARG A 259 -30.11 -6.15 1.44
N GLU A 260 -30.99 -6.67 2.29
CA GLU A 260 -30.94 -8.06 2.76
C GLU A 260 -30.96 -9.08 1.60
N ARG A 261 -31.66 -8.77 0.50
CA ARG A 261 -31.70 -9.62 -0.69
C ARG A 261 -30.32 -9.77 -1.32
N GLU A 262 -29.61 -8.67 -1.53
CA GLU A 262 -28.26 -8.68 -2.11
C GLU A 262 -27.25 -9.33 -1.15
N GLN A 263 -27.40 -9.13 0.17
CA GLN A 263 -26.60 -9.82 1.17
C GLN A 263 -26.83 -11.34 1.15
N GLN A 264 -28.09 -11.79 1.01
CA GLN A 264 -28.40 -13.21 0.91
C GLN A 264 -27.83 -13.80 -0.38
N LEU A 265 -28.01 -13.11 -1.50
CA LEU A 265 -27.48 -13.53 -2.80
C LEU A 265 -25.96 -13.63 -2.78
N LEU A 266 -25.28 -12.65 -2.16
CA LEU A 266 -23.82 -12.66 -1.97
C LEU A 266 -23.36 -13.95 -1.28
N ARG A 267 -24.02 -14.35 -0.18
CA ARG A 267 -23.70 -15.59 0.55
C ARG A 267 -23.92 -16.85 -0.30
N VAL A 268 -25.00 -16.88 -1.07
CA VAL A 268 -25.32 -18.01 -1.94
C VAL A 268 -24.30 -18.14 -3.06
N CYS A 269 -23.95 -17.03 -3.73
CA CYS A 269 -22.94 -17.02 -4.78
C CYS A 269 -21.55 -17.42 -4.25
N GLU A 270 -21.18 -17.00 -3.04
CA GLU A 270 -19.94 -17.40 -2.37
C GLU A 270 -19.86 -18.93 -2.23
N MET A 271 -20.90 -19.56 -1.66
CA MET A 271 -20.95 -21.00 -1.47
C MET A 271 -20.96 -21.78 -2.79
N GLU A 272 -21.83 -21.38 -3.72
CA GLU A 272 -21.97 -22.04 -5.02
C GLU A 272 -20.68 -21.95 -5.85
N THR A 273 -19.97 -20.81 -5.78
CA THR A 273 -18.68 -20.64 -6.46
C THR A 273 -17.63 -21.62 -5.92
N ILE A 274 -17.55 -21.81 -4.60
CA ILE A 274 -16.61 -22.76 -3.98
C ILE A 274 -16.90 -24.20 -4.41
N GLU A 275 -18.18 -24.58 -4.43
CA GLU A 275 -18.60 -25.91 -4.88
C GLU A 275 -18.22 -26.16 -6.34
N LEU A 276 -18.52 -25.20 -7.22
CA LEU A 276 -18.23 -25.28 -8.64
C LEU A 276 -16.73 -25.29 -8.92
N ILE A 277 -15.93 -24.46 -8.25
CA ILE A 277 -14.46 -24.50 -8.36
C ILE A 277 -13.93 -25.86 -7.94
N ASN A 278 -14.37 -26.41 -6.80
CA ASN A 278 -13.93 -27.73 -6.34
C ASN A 278 -14.32 -28.86 -7.32
N GLN A 279 -15.41 -28.72 -8.06
CA GLN A 279 -15.77 -29.65 -9.14
C GLN A 279 -14.86 -29.49 -10.36
N GLU A 280 -14.57 -28.27 -10.80
CA GLU A 280 -13.65 -27.99 -11.91
C GLU A 280 -12.23 -28.48 -11.61
N MET A 281 -11.76 -28.34 -10.35
CA MET A 281 -10.44 -28.81 -9.92
C MET A 281 -10.25 -30.33 -10.01
N LYS A 282 -11.35 -31.11 -10.01
CA LYS A 282 -11.29 -32.57 -10.18
C LYS A 282 -11.12 -32.99 -11.65
N LYS A 283 -11.38 -32.08 -12.60
CA LYS A 283 -11.30 -32.36 -14.03
C LYS A 283 -9.86 -32.15 -14.54
N PRO A 284 -9.27 -33.10 -15.29
CA PRO A 284 -7.91 -32.95 -15.82
C PRO A 284 -7.77 -31.69 -16.68
N GLY A 285 -6.73 -30.89 -16.45
CA GLY A 285 -6.41 -29.69 -17.24
C GLY A 285 -7.32 -28.46 -17.03
N ARG A 286 -8.54 -28.63 -16.52
CA ARG A 286 -9.48 -27.52 -16.29
C ARG A 286 -9.07 -26.59 -15.15
N ALA A 287 -8.36 -27.12 -14.16
CA ALA A 287 -7.87 -26.37 -12.99
C ALA A 287 -7.04 -25.12 -13.37
N ILE A 288 -6.34 -25.13 -14.50
CA ILE A 288 -5.49 -24.01 -14.94
C ILE A 288 -6.12 -23.17 -16.06
N SER A 289 -7.39 -23.41 -16.40
CA SER A 289 -8.10 -22.62 -17.42
C SER A 289 -8.32 -21.17 -16.96
N ASN A 290 -8.47 -20.24 -17.91
CA ASN A 290 -8.73 -18.83 -17.60
C ASN A 290 -9.97 -18.64 -16.73
N ALA A 291 -11.05 -19.37 -17.04
CA ALA A 291 -12.30 -19.27 -16.31
C ALA A 291 -12.11 -19.63 -14.84
N VAL A 292 -11.42 -20.74 -14.55
CA VAL A 292 -11.18 -21.18 -13.16
C VAL A 292 -10.20 -20.26 -12.44
N ILE A 293 -9.13 -19.79 -13.10
CA ILE A 293 -8.18 -18.83 -12.50
C ILE A 293 -8.90 -17.53 -12.14
N LEU A 294 -9.72 -16.97 -13.04
CA LEU A 294 -10.49 -15.75 -12.76
C LEU A 294 -11.54 -16.00 -11.66
N SER A 295 -12.23 -17.15 -11.65
CA SER A 295 -13.14 -17.51 -10.56
C SER A 295 -12.44 -17.58 -9.20
N VAL A 296 -11.25 -18.19 -9.14
CA VAL A 296 -10.45 -18.26 -7.91
C VAL A 296 -9.96 -16.88 -7.50
N MET A 297 -9.58 -16.01 -8.45
CA MET A 297 -9.20 -14.62 -8.16
C MET A 297 -10.35 -13.85 -7.49
N CYS A 298 -11.59 -14.00 -7.98
CA CYS A 298 -12.77 -13.43 -7.34
C CYS A 298 -12.97 -13.98 -5.92
N MET A 299 -12.68 -15.25 -5.65
CA MET A 299 -12.79 -15.82 -4.29
C MET A 299 -11.68 -15.34 -3.35
N ALA A 300 -10.44 -15.23 -3.88
CA ALA A 300 -9.27 -14.95 -3.08
C ALA A 300 -9.24 -13.54 -2.48
N HIS A 301 -9.91 -12.56 -3.09
CA HIS A 301 -9.79 -11.14 -2.73
C HIS A 301 -11.12 -10.47 -2.37
N ASN A 302 -12.16 -11.24 -2.07
CA ASN A 302 -13.48 -10.72 -1.71
C ASN A 302 -14.04 -11.31 -0.39
N ALA A 303 -13.18 -11.60 0.61
CA ALA A 303 -13.67 -12.20 1.85
C ALA A 303 -14.71 -11.28 2.53
N THR A 304 -15.89 -11.85 2.81
CA THR A 304 -17.08 -11.08 3.19
C THR A 304 -17.13 -10.67 4.67
N ASP A 305 -16.09 -10.98 5.44
CA ASP A 305 -15.98 -10.73 6.89
C ASP A 305 -15.36 -9.34 7.16
N ILE A 306 -16.10 -8.29 6.80
CA ILE A 306 -15.76 -6.92 7.18
C ILE A 306 -16.39 -6.66 8.54
N SER A 307 -15.57 -6.67 9.60
CA SER A 307 -15.96 -6.22 10.93
C SER A 307 -16.29 -4.72 10.88
N GLU A 308 -17.50 -4.34 11.29
CA GLU A 308 -17.99 -2.94 11.35
C GLU A 308 -17.02 -2.01 12.12
N GLU A 309 -16.29 -2.55 13.10
CA GLU A 309 -15.25 -1.85 13.89
C GLU A 309 -14.11 -1.23 13.06
N ARG A 310 -13.91 -1.68 11.82
CA ARG A 310 -12.87 -1.14 10.91
C ARG A 310 -13.41 -0.10 9.93
N GLN A 311 -14.72 0.11 9.89
CA GLN A 311 -15.40 0.95 8.90
C GLN A 311 -15.10 2.45 9.07
N PHE A 312 -14.69 2.87 10.27
CA PHE A 312 -14.56 4.29 10.64
C PHE A 312 -13.13 4.70 11.05
N ARG A 313 -12.12 3.90 10.70
CA ARG A 313 -10.74 4.29 11.01
C ARG A 313 -10.31 5.41 10.06
N HIS A 314 -9.93 6.54 10.66
CA HIS A 314 -9.25 7.61 9.95
C HIS A 314 -7.88 7.12 9.44
N ILE A 315 -7.48 7.56 8.25
CA ILE A 315 -6.10 7.43 7.78
C ILE A 315 -5.50 8.83 7.82
N PRO A 316 -4.30 9.00 8.38
CA PRO A 316 -3.68 10.31 8.51
C PRO A 316 -3.47 11.06 7.18
N PHE A 317 -3.09 10.34 6.12
CA PHE A 317 -2.73 10.95 4.83
C PHE A 317 -3.95 11.27 3.97
N THR A 318 -3.96 12.45 3.34
CA THR A 318 -5.01 12.97 2.45
C THR A 318 -4.73 12.71 0.97
N ALA A 319 -4.20 11.53 0.64
CA ALA A 319 -3.78 11.18 -0.72
C ALA A 319 -4.88 11.30 -1.78
N PRO A 320 -4.56 11.81 -2.99
CA PRO A 320 -5.48 11.82 -4.12
C PRO A 320 -5.61 10.43 -4.76
N MET A 321 -6.44 10.32 -5.81
CA MET A 321 -6.54 9.12 -6.67
C MET A 321 -6.88 7.80 -5.93
N ARG A 322 -7.50 7.88 -4.74
CA ARG A 322 -7.88 6.72 -3.91
C ARG A 322 -8.81 5.70 -4.60
N ARG A 323 -9.48 6.09 -5.69
CA ARG A 323 -10.39 5.23 -6.47
C ARG A 323 -9.77 4.67 -7.75
N LEU A 324 -8.53 5.04 -8.08
CA LEU A 324 -7.86 4.53 -9.28
C LEU A 324 -7.70 3.00 -9.17
N GLN A 325 -8.29 2.28 -10.13
CA GLN A 325 -8.42 0.81 -10.12
C GLN A 325 -9.12 0.23 -8.89
N TRP A 326 -10.06 0.97 -8.29
CA TRP A 326 -10.84 0.52 -7.14
C TRP A 326 -9.98 0.09 -5.94
N ILE A 327 -8.81 0.70 -5.74
CA ILE A 327 -7.93 0.36 -4.61
C ILE A 327 -8.60 0.62 -3.25
N ASP A 328 -9.47 1.63 -3.14
CA ASP A 328 -10.31 1.87 -1.97
C ASP A 328 -11.30 0.72 -1.70
N VAL A 329 -11.75 0.02 -2.73
CA VAL A 329 -12.65 -1.13 -2.60
C VAL A 329 -11.86 -2.42 -2.37
N TYR A 330 -10.96 -2.78 -3.28
CA TYR A 330 -10.21 -4.03 -3.20
C TYR A 330 -9.21 -4.05 -2.04
N GLY A 331 -8.66 -2.90 -1.67
CA GLY A 331 -7.89 -2.76 -0.44
C GLY A 331 -8.76 -2.91 0.82
N SER A 332 -10.07 -2.65 0.77
CA SER A 332 -10.96 -2.83 1.93
C SER A 332 -11.30 -4.30 2.20
N LEU A 333 -11.15 -5.14 1.17
CA LEU A 333 -11.47 -6.56 1.22
C LEU A 333 -10.26 -7.34 1.73
N ARG A 334 -10.45 -8.12 2.79
CA ARG A 334 -9.36 -8.98 3.27
C ARG A 334 -9.14 -10.12 2.28
N PRO A 335 -7.89 -10.38 1.86
CA PRO A 335 -7.61 -11.55 1.05
C PRO A 335 -7.74 -12.82 1.90
N ASN A 336 -8.33 -13.85 1.32
CA ASN A 336 -8.27 -15.20 1.86
C ASN A 336 -6.94 -15.83 1.46
N LEU A 337 -5.95 -15.79 2.36
CA LEU A 337 -4.58 -16.24 2.07
C LEU A 337 -4.48 -17.71 1.62
N VAL A 338 -5.43 -18.57 2.00
CA VAL A 338 -5.49 -19.95 1.48
C VAL A 338 -5.85 -19.97 0.00
N HIS A 339 -6.83 -19.16 -0.40
CA HIS A 339 -7.24 -19.04 -1.80
C HIS A 339 -6.18 -18.30 -2.63
N VAL A 340 -5.52 -17.28 -2.06
CA VAL A 340 -4.37 -16.60 -2.69
C VAL A 340 -3.25 -17.60 -2.99
N GLN A 341 -2.89 -18.45 -2.03
CA GLN A 341 -1.85 -19.46 -2.26
C GLN A 341 -2.26 -20.51 -3.31
N GLY A 342 -3.53 -20.89 -3.32
CA GLY A 342 -4.09 -21.74 -4.39
C GLY A 342 -3.96 -21.08 -5.76
N LEU A 343 -4.32 -19.80 -5.87
CA LEU A 343 -4.21 -18.99 -7.09
C LEU A 343 -2.76 -18.92 -7.58
N ILE A 344 -1.81 -18.61 -6.69
CA ILE A 344 -0.38 -18.56 -7.01
C ILE A 344 0.09 -19.89 -7.60
N SER A 345 -0.28 -20.99 -6.95
CA SER A 345 0.08 -22.34 -7.39
C SER A 345 -0.49 -22.65 -8.78
N MET A 346 -1.74 -22.27 -9.06
CA MET A 346 -2.38 -22.48 -10.36
C MET A 346 -1.70 -21.70 -11.48
N ILE A 347 -1.34 -20.44 -11.23
CA ILE A 347 -0.66 -19.59 -12.22
C ILE A 347 0.76 -20.11 -12.49
N ASN A 348 1.50 -20.51 -11.45
CA ASN A 348 2.83 -21.10 -11.63
C ASN A 348 2.77 -22.41 -12.42
N LEU A 349 1.78 -23.28 -12.14
CA LEU A 349 1.55 -24.50 -12.92
C LEU A 349 1.21 -24.22 -14.38
N ARG A 350 0.61 -23.07 -14.67
CA ARG A 350 0.31 -22.64 -16.03
C ARG A 350 1.54 -22.08 -16.77
N GLY A 351 2.60 -21.72 -16.06
CA GLY A 351 3.81 -21.11 -16.62
C GLY A 351 3.99 -19.63 -16.31
N GLY A 352 3.31 -19.11 -15.29
CA GLY A 352 3.39 -17.70 -14.87
C GLY A 352 2.38 -16.79 -15.56
N LEU A 353 2.46 -15.48 -15.29
CA LEU A 353 1.49 -14.49 -15.82
C LEU A 353 1.50 -14.39 -17.36
N GLU A 354 2.65 -14.58 -18.00
CA GLU A 354 2.76 -14.53 -19.47
C GLU A 354 2.02 -15.69 -20.17
N ALA A 355 1.76 -16.79 -19.46
CA ALA A 355 1.00 -17.93 -19.99
C ALA A 355 -0.52 -17.76 -19.87
N ILE A 356 -0.99 -16.63 -19.32
CA ILE A 356 -2.41 -16.26 -19.26
C ILE A 356 -2.78 -15.56 -20.57
N ASP A 357 -3.61 -16.21 -21.37
CA ASP A 357 -4.07 -15.75 -22.69
C ASP A 357 -5.46 -15.06 -22.64
N LEU A 358 -6.00 -14.80 -21.45
CA LEU A 358 -7.20 -13.95 -21.27
C LEU A 358 -6.78 -12.48 -21.07
N PRO A 359 -7.09 -11.57 -22.01
CA PRO A 359 -6.77 -10.16 -21.86
C PRO A 359 -7.33 -9.56 -20.57
N GLY A 360 -6.54 -8.70 -19.91
CA GLY A 360 -6.89 -8.06 -18.65
C GLY A 360 -6.67 -8.90 -17.39
N LEU A 361 -6.63 -10.23 -17.48
CA LEU A 361 -6.49 -11.08 -16.29
C LEU A 361 -5.10 -10.97 -15.64
N ALA A 362 -4.01 -11.06 -16.42
CA ALA A 362 -2.65 -10.93 -15.89
C ALA A 362 -2.38 -9.57 -15.21
N PRO A 363 -2.76 -8.41 -15.79
CA PRO A 363 -2.66 -7.12 -15.11
C PRO A 363 -3.45 -7.06 -13.79
N VAL A 364 -4.65 -7.64 -13.75
CA VAL A 364 -5.48 -7.65 -12.53
C VAL A 364 -4.89 -8.56 -11.46
N VAL A 365 -4.30 -9.69 -11.83
CA VAL A 365 -3.52 -10.51 -10.88
C VAL A 365 -2.32 -9.75 -10.35
N SER A 366 -1.58 -9.05 -11.23
CA SER A 366 -0.42 -8.23 -10.82
C SER A 366 -0.82 -7.12 -9.83
N LEU A 367 -1.91 -6.39 -10.11
CA LEU A 367 -2.48 -5.41 -9.17
C LEU A 367 -2.84 -6.07 -7.83
N SER A 368 -3.52 -7.20 -7.87
CA SER A 368 -3.95 -7.95 -6.67
C SER A 368 -2.77 -8.37 -5.79
N ASP A 369 -1.68 -8.79 -6.42
CA ASP A 369 -0.43 -9.14 -5.74
C ASP A 369 0.21 -7.91 -5.10
N ILE A 370 0.26 -6.77 -5.80
CA ILE A 370 0.78 -5.50 -5.24
C ILE A 370 -0.08 -5.02 -4.06
N VAL A 371 -1.42 -5.10 -4.16
CA VAL A 371 -2.33 -4.75 -3.05
C VAL A 371 -2.07 -5.63 -1.82
N THR A 372 -2.00 -6.95 -2.02
CA THR A 372 -1.73 -7.91 -0.93
C THR A 372 -0.36 -7.67 -0.33
N SER A 373 0.66 -7.52 -1.17
CA SER A 373 2.04 -7.29 -0.76
C SER A 373 2.22 -5.99 0.03
N SER A 374 1.53 -4.92 -0.39
CA SER A 374 1.46 -3.66 0.35
C SER A 374 0.82 -3.85 1.72
N ALA A 375 -0.35 -4.51 1.80
CA ALA A 375 -1.08 -4.69 3.05
C ALA A 375 -0.33 -5.54 4.08
N TYR A 376 0.45 -6.54 3.64
CA TYR A 376 1.19 -7.42 4.53
C TYR A 376 2.65 -7.01 4.75
N HIS A 377 3.14 -6.01 4.01
CA HIS A 377 4.55 -5.63 3.95
C HIS A 377 5.43 -6.83 3.55
N THR A 378 5.09 -7.42 2.41
CA THR A 378 5.84 -8.51 1.77
C THR A 378 6.22 -8.09 0.35
N PRO A 379 7.25 -8.68 -0.25
CA PRO A 379 7.52 -8.48 -1.66
C PRO A 379 6.41 -9.10 -2.54
N PRO A 380 6.18 -8.56 -3.75
CA PRO A 380 5.31 -9.19 -4.75
C PRO A 380 5.83 -10.56 -5.16
N VAL A 381 4.92 -11.49 -5.41
CA VAL A 381 5.21 -12.86 -5.84
C VAL A 381 5.42 -12.95 -7.35
N PHE A 382 4.67 -12.14 -8.11
CA PHE A 382 4.72 -12.12 -9.57
C PHE A 382 5.52 -10.91 -10.06
N PRO A 383 6.11 -10.99 -11.28
CA PRO A 383 6.64 -9.80 -11.93
C PRO A 383 5.53 -8.79 -12.21
N PHE A 384 5.88 -7.51 -12.25
CA PHE A 384 4.95 -6.46 -12.68
C PHE A 384 4.40 -6.75 -14.08
N PHE A 385 3.08 -6.60 -14.24
CA PHE A 385 2.39 -6.81 -15.50
C PHE A 385 1.46 -5.62 -15.81
N PRO A 386 1.75 -4.83 -16.86
CA PRO A 386 1.02 -3.60 -17.15
C PRO A 386 -0.33 -3.87 -17.79
N LEU A 387 -1.26 -2.93 -17.66
CA LEU A 387 -2.57 -2.94 -18.32
C LEU A 387 -2.44 -2.97 -19.85
N SER A 388 -1.49 -2.21 -20.40
CA SER A 388 -1.28 -2.15 -21.85
C SER A 388 -0.07 -2.98 -22.29
N ALA A 389 -0.25 -3.74 -23.36
CA ALA A 389 0.74 -4.70 -23.83
C ALA A 389 2.03 -4.04 -24.36
N ASP A 390 1.95 -2.83 -24.90
CA ASP A 390 3.10 -2.04 -25.36
C ASP A 390 4.04 -1.61 -24.23
N ARG A 391 3.55 -1.62 -22.98
CA ARG A 391 4.33 -1.26 -21.79
C ARG A 391 5.01 -2.45 -21.12
N LYS A 392 4.86 -3.66 -21.67
CA LYS A 392 5.51 -4.85 -21.12
C LYS A 392 7.03 -4.69 -21.13
N LYS A 393 7.66 -4.96 -19.99
CA LYS A 393 9.12 -4.87 -19.80
C LYS A 393 9.70 -3.47 -20.03
N VAL A 394 8.86 -2.44 -20.06
CA VAL A 394 9.32 -1.04 -20.05
C VAL A 394 9.88 -0.75 -18.65
N PRO A 395 11.12 -0.25 -18.53
CA PRO A 395 11.71 0.06 -17.25
C PRO A 395 11.05 1.28 -16.61
N LEU A 396 11.25 1.45 -15.30
CA LEU A 396 10.67 2.55 -14.52
C LEU A 396 11.06 3.92 -15.09
N GLN A 397 12.31 4.07 -15.55
CA GLN A 397 12.83 5.30 -16.16
C GLN A 397 12.02 5.74 -17.37
N ASP A 398 11.81 4.83 -18.32
CA ASP A 398 11.06 5.10 -19.55
C ASP A 398 9.58 5.31 -19.25
N MET A 399 9.05 4.64 -18.21
CA MET A 399 7.64 4.74 -17.86
C MET A 399 7.27 6.11 -17.28
N LEU A 400 8.19 6.75 -16.56
CA LEU A 400 8.01 8.07 -15.94
C LEU A 400 8.76 9.20 -16.65
N GLY A 401 9.63 8.89 -17.62
CA GLY A 401 10.34 9.85 -18.44
C GLY A 401 11.51 10.54 -17.75
N TYR A 402 12.37 9.79 -17.03
CA TYR A 402 13.58 10.31 -16.38
C TYR A 402 14.82 9.47 -16.70
N THR A 403 16.00 9.93 -16.30
CA THR A 403 17.26 9.19 -16.42
C THR A 403 17.97 9.02 -15.07
N MET A 404 18.93 8.09 -14.98
CA MET A 404 19.73 7.94 -13.75
C MET A 404 20.57 9.18 -13.41
N VAL A 405 20.85 10.05 -14.39
CA VAL A 405 21.51 11.34 -14.14
C VAL A 405 20.59 12.27 -13.34
N ASP A 406 19.28 12.22 -13.59
CA ASP A 406 18.30 13.00 -12.83
C ASP A 406 18.19 12.48 -11.39
N VAL A 407 18.20 11.15 -11.22
CA VAL A 407 18.26 10.50 -9.90
C VAL A 407 19.51 10.91 -9.13
N ASP A 408 20.69 10.82 -9.75
CA ASP A 408 21.96 11.19 -9.12
C ASP A 408 22.02 12.69 -8.78
N ARG A 409 21.43 13.55 -9.64
CA ARG A 409 21.34 14.99 -9.39
C ARG A 409 20.48 15.29 -8.16
N HIS A 410 19.36 14.58 -8.00
CA HIS A 410 18.39 14.84 -6.95
C HIS A 410 18.77 14.17 -5.62
N TYR A 411 19.07 12.86 -5.65
CA TYR A 411 19.30 12.04 -4.47
C TYR A 411 20.72 11.49 -4.32
N GLY A 412 21.63 11.69 -5.28
CA GLY A 412 22.96 11.06 -5.28
C GLY A 412 23.82 11.32 -4.03
N ARG A 413 23.55 12.39 -3.27
CA ARG A 413 24.20 12.68 -1.98
C ARG A 413 23.85 11.64 -0.90
N LEU A 414 22.68 11.02 -0.97
CA LEU A 414 22.21 10.03 0.01
C LEU A 414 22.99 8.70 -0.07
N ARG A 415 23.72 8.46 -1.16
CA ARG A 415 24.67 7.34 -1.26
C ARG A 415 25.74 7.37 -0.16
N GLN A 416 26.13 8.57 0.30
CA GLN A 416 27.13 8.75 1.36
C GLN A 416 26.68 8.22 2.73
N ILE A 417 25.36 8.15 2.94
CA ILE A 417 24.76 7.67 4.20
C ILE A 417 24.19 6.24 4.07
N GLY A 418 24.45 5.56 2.94
CA GLY A 418 24.11 4.15 2.76
C GLY A 418 22.89 3.85 1.90
N LEU A 419 22.25 4.84 1.27
CA LEU A 419 21.15 4.55 0.34
C LEU A 419 21.70 3.94 -0.95
N THR A 420 21.04 2.86 -1.40
CA THR A 420 21.37 2.20 -2.66
C THR A 420 20.80 2.96 -3.84
N THR A 421 21.32 2.68 -5.04
CA THR A 421 20.84 3.29 -6.28
C THR A 421 19.36 2.99 -6.53
N GLU A 422 18.93 1.77 -6.23
CA GLU A 422 17.54 1.32 -6.40
C GLU A 422 16.58 2.07 -5.48
N MET A 423 17.00 2.35 -4.23
CA MET A 423 16.18 3.13 -3.29
C MET A 423 16.07 4.59 -3.72
N MET A 424 17.18 5.19 -4.14
CA MET A 424 17.18 6.57 -4.65
C MET A 424 16.33 6.70 -5.91
N GLU A 425 16.39 5.71 -6.79
CA GLU A 425 15.59 5.66 -8.01
C GLU A 425 14.09 5.59 -7.68
N VAL A 426 13.66 4.69 -6.78
CA VAL A 426 12.24 4.60 -6.46
C VAL A 426 11.72 5.85 -5.74
N PHE A 427 12.54 6.49 -4.89
CA PHE A 427 12.17 7.78 -4.29
C PHE A 427 11.96 8.85 -5.34
N HIS A 428 12.85 8.94 -6.33
CA HIS A 428 12.68 9.86 -7.45
C HIS A 428 11.43 9.57 -8.27
N ALA A 429 11.16 8.29 -8.53
CA ALA A 429 9.97 7.85 -9.24
C ALA A 429 8.66 8.19 -8.48
N MET A 430 8.68 8.15 -7.15
CA MET A 430 7.55 8.59 -6.32
C MET A 430 7.27 10.10 -6.50
N ASP A 431 8.30 10.94 -6.46
CA ASP A 431 8.16 12.39 -6.64
C ASP A 431 7.61 12.73 -8.04
N LEU A 432 8.13 12.07 -9.06
CA LEU A 432 7.67 12.25 -10.43
C LEU A 432 6.24 11.78 -10.62
N TYR A 433 5.88 10.62 -10.09
CA TYR A 433 4.50 10.14 -10.14
C TYR A 433 3.54 11.13 -9.46
N MET A 434 3.88 11.63 -8.27
CA MET A 434 3.03 12.60 -7.58
C MET A 434 2.96 13.94 -8.31
N SER A 435 4.03 14.35 -9.00
CA SER A 435 4.02 15.53 -9.88
C SER A 435 3.10 15.34 -11.10
N ILE A 436 3.07 14.13 -11.69
CA ILE A 436 2.14 13.78 -12.78
C ILE A 436 0.70 13.83 -12.26
N VAL A 437 0.43 13.27 -11.08
CA VAL A 437 -0.89 13.32 -10.44
C VAL A 437 -1.32 14.75 -10.15
N ASP A 438 -0.44 15.60 -9.63
CA ASP A 438 -0.72 17.01 -9.35
C ASP A 438 -1.05 17.80 -10.64
N ALA A 439 -0.24 17.62 -11.70
CA ALA A 439 -0.50 18.23 -13.00
C ALA A 439 -1.84 17.77 -13.59
N TYR A 440 -2.19 16.50 -13.38
CA TYR A 440 -3.48 15.94 -13.77
C TYR A 440 -4.65 16.59 -13.00
N LEU A 441 -4.55 16.68 -11.67
CA LEU A 441 -5.61 17.26 -10.83
C LEU A 441 -5.82 18.75 -11.09
N LYS A 442 -4.76 19.47 -11.52
CA LYS A 442 -4.84 20.89 -11.92
C LYS A 442 -5.43 21.10 -13.32
N GLY A 443 -5.77 20.04 -14.04
CA GLY A 443 -6.37 20.13 -15.38
C GLY A 443 -5.37 20.46 -16.50
N ASN A 444 -4.06 20.30 -16.26
CA ASN A 444 -3.02 20.68 -17.23
C ASN A 444 -2.88 19.68 -18.41
N GLN A 445 -3.70 18.61 -18.48
CA GLN A 445 -3.64 17.58 -19.53
C GLN A 445 -4.94 17.51 -20.36
N ILE A 446 -4.79 17.59 -21.69
CA ILE A 446 -5.90 17.60 -22.66
C ILE A 446 -6.56 16.22 -22.84
N ARG A 447 -5.81 15.12 -22.60
CA ARG A 447 -6.32 13.73 -22.66
C ARG A 447 -5.71 12.88 -21.56
N THR A 448 -6.56 12.41 -20.64
CA THR A 448 -6.16 11.56 -19.52
C THR A 448 -6.05 10.11 -19.94
N ASP A 449 -4.85 9.53 -19.86
CA ASP A 449 -4.65 8.08 -19.95
C ASP A 449 -4.61 7.48 -18.54
N TYR A 450 -5.79 7.08 -18.04
CA TYR A 450 -5.90 6.40 -16.74
C TYR A 450 -5.18 5.04 -16.71
N SER A 451 -4.99 4.41 -17.87
CA SER A 451 -4.23 3.17 -17.99
C SER A 451 -2.76 3.41 -17.68
N LEU A 452 -2.20 4.47 -18.25
CA LEU A 452 -0.82 4.89 -18.00
C LEU A 452 -0.62 5.33 -16.54
N LEU A 453 -1.52 6.16 -15.99
CA LEU A 453 -1.45 6.58 -14.58
C LEU A 453 -1.47 5.38 -13.63
N ALA A 454 -2.32 4.39 -13.91
CA ALA A 454 -2.39 3.15 -13.15
C ALA A 454 -1.10 2.33 -13.25
N ASP A 455 -0.57 2.13 -14.45
CA ASP A 455 0.67 1.37 -14.66
C ASP A 455 1.88 2.04 -14.00
N GLN A 456 2.01 3.36 -14.11
CA GLN A 456 3.05 4.15 -13.43
C GLN A 456 2.97 3.97 -11.92
N ARG A 457 1.79 4.19 -11.32
CA ARG A 457 1.57 4.00 -9.88
C ARG A 457 1.95 2.60 -9.42
N ASN A 458 1.44 1.60 -10.13
CA ASN A 458 1.62 0.20 -9.77
C ASN A 458 3.08 -0.22 -9.89
N LEU A 459 3.80 0.25 -10.92
CA LEU A 459 5.23 -0.03 -11.11
C LEU A 459 6.09 0.65 -10.02
N VAL A 460 5.78 1.89 -9.63
CA VAL A 460 6.46 2.57 -8.51
C VAL A 460 6.29 1.77 -7.21
N GLN A 461 5.04 1.40 -6.88
CA GLN A 461 4.75 0.63 -5.67
C GLN A 461 5.39 -0.77 -5.70
N TYR A 462 5.34 -1.45 -6.85
CA TYR A 462 5.99 -2.73 -7.07
C TYR A 462 7.51 -2.64 -6.82
N THR A 463 8.16 -1.61 -7.38
CA THR A 463 9.60 -1.39 -7.23
C THR A 463 9.96 -1.13 -5.77
N LEU A 464 9.17 -0.32 -5.06
CA LEU A 464 9.36 -0.05 -3.63
C LEU A 464 9.31 -1.33 -2.79
N LEU A 465 8.29 -2.16 -3.00
CA LEU A 465 8.12 -3.42 -2.27
C LEU A 465 9.17 -4.47 -2.66
N SER A 466 9.82 -4.30 -3.81
CA SER A 466 10.88 -5.18 -4.29
C SER A 466 12.25 -4.85 -3.71
N LEU A 467 12.41 -3.69 -3.05
CA LEU A 467 13.64 -3.35 -2.35
C LEU A 467 13.95 -4.41 -1.27
N PRO A 468 15.21 -4.89 -1.20
CA PRO A 468 15.61 -5.83 -0.15
C PRO A 468 15.56 -5.15 1.22
N ALA A 469 15.21 -5.90 2.26
CA ALA A 469 15.44 -5.46 3.64
C ALA A 469 16.95 -5.35 3.91
N ALA A 470 17.38 -4.55 4.89
CA ALA A 470 18.80 -4.45 5.24
C ALA A 470 19.45 -5.82 5.51
N SER A 471 18.71 -6.73 6.15
CA SER A 471 19.16 -8.11 6.43
C SER A 471 19.41 -8.97 5.19
N GLN A 472 18.93 -8.52 4.03
CA GLN A 472 19.10 -9.20 2.73
C GLN A 472 20.19 -8.54 1.89
N LEU A 473 20.78 -7.43 2.34
CA LEU A 473 21.88 -6.78 1.63
C LEU A 473 23.20 -7.52 1.85
N PRO A 474 24.08 -7.57 0.83
CA PRO A 474 25.43 -8.08 1.00
C PRO A 474 26.19 -7.32 2.10
N GLY A 475 26.88 -8.04 2.98
CA GLY A 475 27.67 -7.43 4.06
C GLY A 475 26.88 -7.02 5.30
N PHE A 476 25.60 -7.40 5.41
CA PHE A 476 24.81 -7.16 6.60
C PHE A 476 25.46 -7.76 7.86
N SER A 477 25.60 -6.92 8.88
CA SER A 477 26.30 -7.21 10.12
C SER A 477 25.40 -7.23 11.35
N GLY A 478 24.07 -7.28 11.19
CA GLY A 478 23.15 -7.38 12.32
C GLY A 478 22.75 -6.03 12.92
N TYR A 479 22.68 -4.97 12.12
CA TYR A 479 22.42 -3.59 12.56
C TYR A 479 23.52 -3.01 13.47
N HIS A 480 24.76 -3.45 13.28
CA HIS A 480 25.93 -2.88 13.96
C HIS A 480 26.50 -1.68 13.22
N GLN A 481 26.14 -1.48 11.94
CA GLN A 481 26.66 -0.41 11.10
C GLN A 481 25.59 0.67 10.85
N ARG A 482 26.02 1.94 10.90
CA ARG A 482 25.14 3.11 10.74
C ARG A 482 24.31 3.05 9.45
N HIS A 483 24.94 2.68 8.34
CA HIS A 483 24.29 2.64 7.03
C HIS A 483 23.18 1.58 6.94
N GLU A 484 23.27 0.48 7.69
CA GLU A 484 22.24 -0.58 7.72
C GLU A 484 20.95 -0.05 8.37
N ILE A 485 21.12 0.68 9.49
CA ILE A 485 20.01 1.30 10.23
C ILE A 485 19.36 2.39 9.38
N ILE A 486 20.18 3.28 8.79
CA ILE A 486 19.69 4.37 7.92
C ILE A 486 18.93 3.79 6.73
N TYR A 487 19.50 2.79 6.04
CA TYR A 487 18.86 2.14 4.91
C TYR A 487 17.50 1.54 5.29
N GLU A 488 17.45 0.72 6.36
CA GLU A 488 16.19 0.06 6.74
C GLU A 488 15.13 1.06 7.20
N ALA A 489 15.55 2.09 7.94
CA ALA A 489 14.65 3.17 8.36
C ALA A 489 14.07 3.93 7.15
N CYS A 490 14.91 4.25 6.15
CA CYS A 490 14.47 4.87 4.90
C CYS A 490 13.55 3.96 4.10
N ARG A 491 13.85 2.66 4.02
CA ARG A 491 13.01 1.68 3.33
C ARG A 491 11.61 1.61 3.96
N LEU A 492 11.53 1.52 5.29
CA LEU A 492 10.26 1.47 6.02
C LEU A 492 9.47 2.78 5.91
N ALA A 493 10.14 3.94 6.02
CA ALA A 493 9.52 5.24 5.80
C ALA A 493 9.04 5.42 4.34
N GLY A 494 9.80 4.92 3.37
CA GLY A 494 9.39 4.82 1.97
C GLY A 494 8.13 3.97 1.81
N CYS A 495 8.03 2.81 2.48
CA CYS A 495 6.82 1.97 2.47
C CYS A 495 5.61 2.65 3.15
N ILE A 496 5.83 3.48 4.18
CA ILE A 496 4.80 4.32 4.80
C ILE A 496 4.29 5.33 3.77
N TYR A 497 5.18 6.07 3.11
CA TYR A 497 4.82 7.03 2.08
C TYR A 497 4.13 6.36 0.88
N GLY A 498 4.66 5.22 0.44
CA GLY A 498 4.08 4.40 -0.64
C GLY A 498 2.64 3.99 -0.33
N SER A 499 2.39 3.42 0.86
CA SER A 499 1.06 2.92 1.26
C SER A 499 0.09 4.03 1.68
N GLY A 500 0.61 5.20 2.08
CA GLY A 500 -0.17 6.35 2.54
C GLY A 500 -0.50 7.35 1.44
N VAL A 501 0.37 7.49 0.43
CA VAL A 501 0.34 8.59 -0.56
C VAL A 501 0.28 8.07 -1.99
N VAL A 502 1.29 7.31 -2.43
CA VAL A 502 1.42 6.88 -3.85
C VAL A 502 0.38 5.82 -4.21
N PHE A 503 0.21 4.83 -3.33
CA PHE A 503 -0.67 3.69 -3.44
C PHE A 503 -1.58 3.63 -2.20
N PRO A 504 -2.52 4.59 -2.05
CA PRO A 504 -3.19 4.87 -0.80
C PRO A 504 -4.15 3.73 -0.42
N LEU A 505 -3.69 2.86 0.47
CA LEU A 505 -4.50 1.75 0.97
C LEU A 505 -5.54 2.24 1.98
N PRO A 506 -6.77 1.68 1.95
CA PRO A 506 -7.83 2.07 2.84
C PRO A 506 -7.61 1.53 4.28
N PRO A 507 -8.35 2.04 5.28
CA PRO A 507 -8.03 1.82 6.69
C PRO A 507 -8.07 0.36 7.13
N GLN A 508 -8.77 -0.49 6.38
CA GLN A 508 -9.02 -1.89 6.70
C GLN A 508 -7.79 -2.79 6.46
N SER A 509 -6.89 -2.38 5.55
CA SER A 509 -5.71 -3.14 5.14
C SER A 509 -4.40 -2.35 5.19
N THR A 510 -4.46 -1.04 5.41
CA THR A 510 -3.27 -0.20 5.42
C THR A 510 -2.22 -0.69 6.44
N PRO A 511 -0.94 -0.82 6.06
CA PRO A 511 0.11 -1.35 6.94
C PRO A 511 0.71 -0.29 7.87
N LEU A 512 0.22 0.96 7.87
CA LEU A 512 0.85 2.12 8.51
C LEU A 512 1.24 1.88 9.98
N ALA A 513 0.32 1.42 10.81
CA ALA A 513 0.60 1.15 12.22
C ALA A 513 1.69 0.08 12.41
N LYS A 514 1.67 -0.98 11.58
CA LYS A 514 2.70 -2.04 11.61
C LYS A 514 4.05 -1.49 11.16
N LEU A 515 4.08 -0.74 10.07
CA LEU A 515 5.31 -0.13 9.55
C LEU A 515 5.90 0.87 10.54
N SER A 516 5.07 1.66 11.21
CA SER A 516 5.50 2.60 12.25
C SER A 516 6.13 1.87 13.45
N GLY A 517 5.53 0.77 13.91
CA GLY A 517 6.12 -0.05 14.97
C GLY A 517 7.45 -0.72 14.56
N LEU A 518 7.53 -1.24 13.33
CA LEU A 518 8.79 -1.78 12.78
C LEU A 518 9.86 -0.70 12.68
N LEU A 519 9.50 0.48 12.19
CA LEU A 519 10.41 1.61 12.04
C LEU A 519 10.93 2.06 13.42
N LYS A 520 10.06 2.17 14.42
CA LYS A 520 10.48 2.46 15.79
C LYS A 520 11.48 1.41 16.29
N GLY A 521 11.22 0.13 16.08
CA GLY A 521 12.15 -0.95 16.47
C GLY A 521 13.54 -0.84 15.81
N VAL A 522 13.62 -0.32 14.57
CA VAL A 522 14.90 -0.04 13.89
C VAL A 522 15.60 1.21 14.45
N LEU A 523 14.84 2.17 14.96
CA LEU A 523 15.37 3.43 15.48
C LEU A 523 15.75 3.38 16.97
N GLU A 524 15.20 2.41 17.72
CA GLU A 524 15.51 2.14 19.14
C GLU A 524 16.84 1.39 19.30
N VAL A 525 17.91 1.90 18.68
CA VAL A 525 19.27 1.39 18.80
C VAL A 525 20.05 2.24 19.81
N PRO A 526 20.93 1.64 20.64
CA PRO A 526 21.88 2.39 21.45
C PRO A 526 22.66 3.39 20.59
N ASP A 527 22.86 4.62 21.07
CA ASP A 527 23.58 5.69 20.35
C ASP A 527 22.95 6.18 19.04
N CYS A 528 21.61 6.14 18.92
CA CYS A 528 20.86 6.65 17.77
C CYS A 528 21.34 8.03 17.26
N LEU A 529 21.63 8.99 18.15
CA LEU A 529 22.13 10.32 17.73
C LEU A 529 23.48 10.27 16.98
N THR A 530 24.33 9.28 17.26
CA THR A 530 25.61 9.13 16.55
C THR A 530 25.43 8.50 15.18
N VAL A 531 24.40 7.67 14.99
CA VAL A 531 24.05 7.10 13.68
C VAL A 531 23.68 8.21 12.71
N TRP A 532 22.96 9.21 13.22
CA TRP A 532 22.41 10.32 12.45
C TRP A 532 23.21 11.62 12.61
N ASP A 533 24.51 11.58 12.88
CA ASP A 533 25.32 12.80 13.12
C ASP A 533 25.57 13.63 11.84
N GLN A 534 25.74 12.96 10.71
CA GLN A 534 25.99 13.60 9.42
C GLN A 534 24.81 14.49 8.98
N PRO A 535 25.04 15.67 8.36
CA PRO A 535 23.97 16.58 7.96
C PRO A 535 22.87 15.94 7.12
N GLN A 536 23.25 15.14 6.11
CA GLN A 536 22.31 14.41 5.24
C GLN A 536 21.51 13.38 6.04
N ALA A 537 22.19 12.65 6.94
CA ALA A 537 21.54 11.69 7.81
C ALA A 537 20.50 12.39 8.70
N ARG A 538 20.80 13.56 9.29
CA ARG A 538 19.83 14.33 10.10
C ARG A 538 18.58 14.75 9.32
N VAL A 539 18.75 15.24 8.09
CA VAL A 539 17.62 15.60 7.21
C VAL A 539 16.74 14.38 6.98
N THR A 540 17.35 13.24 6.63
CA THR A 540 16.66 11.97 6.44
C THR A 540 15.98 11.49 7.73
N PHE A 541 16.62 11.66 8.88
CA PHE A 541 16.06 11.24 10.17
C PHE A 541 14.79 12.02 10.52
N LEU A 542 14.77 13.34 10.29
CA LEU A 542 13.59 14.18 10.50
C LEU A 542 12.43 13.74 9.59
N TRP A 543 12.71 13.42 8.32
CA TRP A 543 11.72 12.87 7.40
C TRP A 543 11.18 11.51 7.87
N VAL A 544 12.06 10.59 8.26
CA VAL A 544 11.73 9.27 8.80
C VAL A 544 10.84 9.39 10.06
N LEU A 545 11.23 10.22 11.03
CA LEU A 545 10.47 10.44 12.26
C LEU A 545 9.11 11.08 11.99
N THR A 546 9.03 12.00 11.02
CA THR A 546 7.78 12.67 10.66
C THR A 546 6.81 11.67 10.03
N LEU A 547 7.25 10.88 9.03
CA LEU A 547 6.40 9.85 8.43
C LEU A 547 6.02 8.73 9.41
N GLY A 548 6.99 8.26 10.20
CA GLY A 548 6.74 7.26 11.24
C GLY A 548 5.77 7.74 12.30
N GLY A 549 5.90 9.00 12.71
CA GLY A 549 4.98 9.68 13.62
C GLY A 549 3.58 9.77 13.03
N ILE A 550 3.44 10.29 11.80
CA ILE A 550 2.16 10.35 11.08
C ILE A 550 1.50 8.96 11.02
N ALA A 551 2.25 7.93 10.63
CA ALA A 551 1.77 6.55 10.56
C ALA A 551 1.42 5.93 11.93
N ALA A 552 1.95 6.48 13.03
CA ALA A 552 1.66 6.06 14.40
C ALA A 552 0.34 6.62 14.94
N GLU A 553 -0.41 7.43 14.19
CA GLU A 553 -1.67 8.03 14.65
C GLU A 553 -2.63 6.97 15.21
N GLY A 554 -3.14 7.21 16.42
CA GLY A 554 -4.04 6.27 17.12
C GLY A 554 -3.35 5.01 17.66
N THR A 555 -2.02 4.93 17.65
CA THR A 555 -1.24 3.83 18.25
C THR A 555 -0.54 4.27 19.53
N VAL A 556 -0.08 3.30 20.32
CA VAL A 556 0.72 3.55 21.54
C VAL A 556 2.11 4.10 21.23
N ASP A 557 2.61 3.96 20.00
CA ASP A 557 3.94 4.40 19.61
C ASP A 557 3.99 5.90 19.25
N ARG A 558 2.84 6.57 19.10
CA ARG A 558 2.74 7.99 18.74
C ARG A 558 3.56 8.89 19.67
N ASP A 559 3.44 8.69 20.98
CA ASP A 559 4.13 9.50 21.98
C ASP A 559 5.66 9.41 21.84
N TRP A 560 6.18 8.22 21.50
CA TRP A 560 7.61 8.02 21.27
C TRP A 560 8.11 8.84 20.08
N TYR A 561 7.36 8.87 18.98
CA TYR A 561 7.70 9.69 17.81
C TYR A 561 7.64 11.18 18.14
N VAL A 562 6.61 11.64 18.86
CA VAL A 562 6.47 13.05 19.27
C VAL A 562 7.67 13.48 20.12
N VAL A 563 8.06 12.69 21.13
CA VAL A 563 9.20 12.98 22.00
C VAL A 563 10.52 12.98 21.22
N THR A 564 10.75 11.98 20.38
CA THR A 564 12.00 11.82 19.63
C THR A 564 12.14 12.91 18.56
N LEU A 565 11.05 13.24 17.86
CA LEU A 565 11.03 14.33 16.88
C LEU A 565 11.24 15.69 17.56
N MET A 566 10.63 15.94 18.73
CA MET A 566 10.88 17.15 19.51
C MET A 566 12.37 17.31 19.88
N GLN A 567 13.01 16.24 20.37
CA GLN A 567 14.43 16.27 20.75
C GLN A 567 15.32 16.54 19.54
N THR A 568 15.04 15.85 18.42
CA THR A 568 15.80 15.98 17.17
C THR A 568 15.62 17.37 16.54
N ALA A 569 14.40 17.92 16.59
CA ALA A 569 14.08 19.25 16.12
C ALA A 569 14.82 20.33 16.92
N ARG A 570 14.83 20.22 18.26
CA ARG A 570 15.59 21.14 19.14
C ARG A 570 17.08 21.10 18.85
N TYR A 571 17.64 19.90 18.68
CA TYR A 571 19.06 19.73 18.30
C TYR A 571 19.39 20.34 16.93
N SER A 572 18.40 20.37 16.03
CA SER A 572 18.53 20.93 14.68
C SER A 572 18.07 22.40 14.58
N HIS A 573 17.78 23.05 15.71
CA HIS A 573 17.26 24.42 15.79
C HIS A 573 15.98 24.69 14.98
N ILE A 574 15.14 23.66 14.84
CA ILE A 574 13.83 23.75 14.20
C ILE A 574 12.83 24.22 15.24
N THR A 575 12.19 25.36 14.99
CA THR A 575 11.34 26.04 15.98
C THR A 575 9.87 26.03 15.64
N CYS A 576 9.52 25.84 14.37
CA CYS A 576 8.13 25.81 13.92
C CYS A 576 7.90 24.77 12.81
N TRP A 577 6.63 24.52 12.50
CA TRP A 577 6.22 23.62 11.43
C TRP A 577 6.85 24.01 10.08
N ALA A 578 6.92 25.31 9.75
CA ALA A 578 7.50 25.77 8.49
C ALA A 578 8.98 25.37 8.34
N ASP A 579 9.76 25.41 9.43
CA ASP A 579 11.16 24.97 9.45
C ASP A 579 11.26 23.47 9.19
N LEU A 580 10.43 22.66 9.87
CA LEU A 580 10.42 21.21 9.67
C LEU A 580 9.98 20.86 8.25
N ARG A 581 8.93 21.52 7.76
CA ARG A 581 8.40 21.35 6.41
C ARG A 581 9.48 21.59 5.36
N ALA A 582 10.26 22.66 5.50
CA ALA A 582 11.36 22.98 4.57
C ALA A 582 12.43 21.88 4.48
N ILE A 583 12.49 20.99 5.48
CA ILE A 583 13.43 19.85 5.52
C ILE A 583 12.78 18.58 4.98
N VAL A 584 11.56 18.25 5.41
CA VAL A 584 10.92 16.98 5.02
C VAL A 584 10.56 16.93 3.54
N VAL A 585 10.40 18.09 2.88
CA VAL A 585 10.20 18.17 1.41
C VAL A 585 11.45 17.87 0.58
N LEU A 586 12.62 17.68 1.22
CA LEU A 586 13.86 17.29 0.52
C LEU A 586 13.94 15.78 0.22
N LEU A 587 12.98 15.02 0.72
CA LEU A 587 12.73 13.60 0.43
C LEU A 587 11.27 13.46 0.00
N PRO A 588 10.80 12.27 -0.45
CA PRO A 588 9.45 12.14 -0.98
C PRO A 588 8.37 12.69 -0.04
N TRP A 589 7.69 13.73 -0.50
CA TRP A 589 6.68 14.46 0.23
C TRP A 589 5.70 15.09 -0.76
N TYR A 590 4.41 14.84 -0.57
CA TYR A 590 3.37 15.48 -1.39
C TYR A 590 2.49 16.35 -0.50
N ASP A 591 2.65 17.66 -0.64
CA ASP A 591 2.07 18.69 0.23
C ASP A 591 0.59 18.42 0.55
N ALA A 592 -0.24 18.25 -0.47
CA ALA A 592 -1.68 18.06 -0.32
C ALA A 592 -2.08 16.76 0.41
N ALA A 593 -1.19 15.77 0.49
CA ALA A 593 -1.43 14.53 1.24
C ALA A 593 -0.80 14.51 2.63
N CYS A 594 0.24 15.30 2.87
CA CYS A 594 1.11 15.16 4.04
C CYS A 594 1.08 16.37 4.98
N ASP A 595 0.82 17.59 4.48
CA ASP A 595 0.99 18.82 5.27
C ASP A 595 0.06 18.89 6.48
N ASP A 596 -1.22 18.54 6.32
CA ASP A 596 -2.19 18.55 7.43
C ASP A 596 -1.77 17.59 8.55
N ALA A 597 -1.39 16.36 8.18
CA ALA A 597 -0.96 15.34 9.14
C ALA A 597 0.37 15.70 9.82
N GLY A 598 1.32 16.26 9.05
CA GLY A 598 2.59 16.74 9.56
C GLY A 598 2.43 17.92 10.51
N ASN A 599 1.59 18.89 10.18
CA ASN A 599 1.26 20.01 11.05
C ASN A 599 0.55 19.54 12.34
N ASN A 600 -0.38 18.58 12.23
CA ASN A 600 -1.03 17.98 13.41
C ASN A 600 -0.02 17.31 14.35
N LEU A 601 0.96 16.58 13.80
CA LEU A 601 2.08 16.02 14.58
C LEU A 601 2.92 17.12 15.23
N TRP A 602 3.20 18.22 14.53
CA TRP A 602 3.95 19.34 15.09
C TRP A 602 3.20 20.03 16.24
N LEU A 603 1.88 20.22 16.12
CA LEU A 603 1.06 20.78 17.19
C LEU A 603 1.11 19.94 18.49
N GLU A 604 1.28 18.61 18.39
CA GLU A 604 1.50 17.76 19.56
C GLU A 604 2.86 18.03 20.23
N ILE A 605 3.91 18.30 19.44
CA ILE A 605 5.24 18.69 19.94
C ILE A 605 5.17 20.03 20.68
N GLU A 606 4.45 21.01 20.14
CA GLU A 606 4.27 22.32 20.77
C GLU A 606 3.53 22.20 22.11
N ARG A 607 2.45 21.40 22.15
CA ARG A 607 1.71 21.11 23.39
C ARG A 607 2.58 20.43 24.43
N LEU A 608 3.41 19.47 24.03
CA LEU A 608 4.34 18.79 24.92
C LEU A 608 5.40 19.75 25.48
N SER A 609 5.97 20.59 24.62
CA SER A 609 6.98 21.59 25.01
C SER A 609 6.41 22.61 26.01
N ALA A 610 5.19 23.10 25.77
CA ALA A 610 4.52 24.05 26.68
C ALA A 610 4.24 23.43 28.06
N ARG A 611 3.89 22.13 28.12
CA ARG A 611 3.70 21.42 29.39
C ARG A 611 5.00 21.30 30.18
N SER A 612 6.12 20.99 29.51
CA SER A 612 7.44 20.92 30.15
C SER A 612 7.92 22.28 30.69
N SER A 613 7.55 23.39 30.04
CA SER A 613 7.88 24.75 30.49
C SER A 613 7.06 25.22 31.70
N ASN A 614 5.84 24.70 31.89
CA ASN A 614 4.97 25.04 33.02
C ASN A 614 5.19 24.17 34.27
N SER A 615 5.95 23.07 34.14
CA SER A 615 6.31 22.16 35.24
C SER A 615 7.68 22.44 35.86
N ASN A 616 8.44 23.38 35.29
CA ASN A 616 9.65 23.97 35.85
C ASN A 616 9.34 25.35 36.40
#